data_AF-A0A3B0W080-F1
#
_entry.id   AF-A0A3B0W080-F1
#
_cell.length_a   1.000
_cell.length_b   1.000
_cell.length_c   1.000
_cell.angle_alpha   90.00
_cell.angle_beta   90.00
_cell.angle_gamma   90.00
#
_symmetry.space_group_name_H-M   'P 1'
#
loop_
_entity.id
_entity.type
_entity.pdbx_description
1 polymer ?
#
loop_
_entity_poly.entity_id
_entity_poly.type
_entity_poly.pdbx_seq_one_letter_code
_entity_poly.pdbx_strand_id
1 'polypeptide(L)'
;MTTQSKSVLMPFLIIAGIVFAVALAWKYLGNHDTKTVVTETVEPMKTEQVTTTPVATTLVPTVVDYDEPAPYLAPTVEDREKLREQAVSKMKFSMRYPSLESAMTGLKQLRANGNDEIAENLIRYIEDIYPNDTIPVDLLD
;
A
#
# COMPACT_ATOMS: atom_id res chain seq x y z
N MET A 1 -22.02 -62.49 17.94
CA MET A 1 -21.65 -61.09 18.27
C MET A 1 -21.20 -60.42 16.98
N THR A 2 -21.96 -59.43 16.52
CA THR A 2 -21.83 -58.79 15.20
C THR A 2 -20.72 -57.74 15.23
N THR A 3 -19.66 -57.95 14.45
CA THR A 3 -18.54 -57.02 14.28
C THR A 3 -19.01 -55.80 13.49
N GLN A 4 -19.18 -54.67 14.16
CA GLN A 4 -19.54 -53.41 13.52
C GLN A 4 -18.26 -52.72 13.01
N SER A 5 -17.84 -53.04 11.77
CA SER A 5 -16.87 -52.21 11.05
C SER A 5 -17.50 -50.86 10.76
N LYS A 6 -17.30 -49.88 11.65
CA LYS A 6 -17.72 -48.50 11.44
C LYS A 6 -16.92 -47.94 10.26
N SER A 7 -17.61 -47.84 9.12
CA SER A 7 -17.10 -47.32 7.86
C SER A 7 -16.62 -45.88 8.02
N VAL A 8 -15.29 -45.71 8.07
CA VAL A 8 -14.59 -44.41 8.01
C VAL A 8 -14.83 -43.69 6.67
N LEU A 9 -15.47 -44.37 5.71
CA LEU A 9 -15.75 -43.85 4.38
C LEU A 9 -16.88 -42.80 4.36
N MET A 10 -17.88 -42.92 5.24
CA MET A 10 -19.00 -41.97 5.29
C MET A 10 -18.58 -40.52 5.63
N PRO A 11 -17.77 -40.25 6.69
CA PRO A 11 -17.36 -38.88 6.99
C PRO A 11 -16.46 -38.27 5.90
N PHE A 12 -15.66 -39.09 5.21
CA PHE A 12 -14.80 -38.61 4.11
C PHE A 12 -15.62 -38.10 2.91
N LEU A 13 -16.70 -38.81 2.55
CA LEU A 13 -17.59 -38.40 1.45
C LEU A 13 -18.32 -37.08 1.73
N ILE A 14 -18.69 -36.82 2.99
CA ILE A 14 -19.32 -35.56 3.40
C ILE A 14 -18.35 -34.39 3.22
N ILE A 15 -17.11 -34.54 3.67
CA ILE A 15 -16.07 -33.49 3.56
C ILE A 15 -15.75 -33.22 2.08
N ALA A 16 -15.61 -34.26 1.26
CA ALA A 16 -15.35 -34.10 -0.18
C ALA A 16 -16.48 -33.33 -0.90
N GLY A 17 -17.75 -33.60 -0.55
CA GLY A 17 -18.89 -32.87 -1.09
C GLY A 17 -18.89 -31.38 -0.73
N ILE A 18 -18.51 -31.05 0.52
CA ILE A 18 -18.45 -29.65 0.99
C ILE A 18 -17.35 -28.88 0.25
N VAL A 19 -16.16 -29.47 0.10
CA VAL A 19 -15.03 -28.81 -0.60
C VAL A 19 -15.37 -28.55 -2.07
N PHE A 20 -16.04 -29.50 -2.73
CA PHE A 20 -16.45 -29.34 -4.12
C PHE A 20 -17.50 -28.23 -4.30
N ALA A 21 -18.46 -28.11 -3.36
CA ALA A 21 -19.46 -27.05 -3.39
C ALA A 21 -18.86 -25.65 -3.21
N VAL A 22 -17.88 -25.49 -2.31
CA VAL A 22 -17.18 -24.21 -2.08
C VAL A 22 -16.38 -23.79 -3.32
N ALA A 23 -15.69 -24.73 -3.97
CA ALA A 23 -14.92 -24.45 -5.20
C ALA A 23 -15.83 -23.99 -6.36
N LEU A 24 -17.00 -24.59 -6.52
CA LEU A 24 -17.98 -24.18 -7.52
C LEU A 24 -18.55 -22.79 -7.23
N ALA A 25 -18.82 -22.46 -5.97
CA ALA A 25 -19.30 -21.13 -5.57
C ALA A 25 -18.25 -20.04 -5.86
N TRP A 26 -16.97 -20.30 -5.56
CA TRP A 26 -15.88 -19.36 -5.88
C TRP A 26 -15.70 -19.15 -7.38
N LYS A 27 -15.78 -20.23 -8.17
CA LYS A 27 -15.68 -20.16 -9.63
C LYS A 27 -16.84 -19.37 -10.26
N TYR A 28 -18.04 -19.49 -9.72
CA TYR A 28 -19.21 -18.79 -10.26
C TYR A 28 -19.28 -17.31 -9.82
N LEU A 29 -18.74 -16.99 -8.64
CA LEU A 29 -18.77 -15.62 -8.10
C LEU A 29 -17.57 -14.76 -8.55
N GLY A 30 -16.42 -15.37 -8.86
CA GLY A 30 -15.19 -14.67 -9.22
C GLY A 30 -15.02 -14.31 -10.71
N ASN A 31 -15.96 -14.65 -11.58
CA ASN A 31 -15.77 -14.57 -13.04
C ASN A 31 -16.30 -13.28 -13.70
N HIS A 32 -16.54 -12.22 -12.91
CA HIS A 32 -17.18 -10.99 -13.41
C HIS A 32 -16.24 -9.83 -13.78
N ASP A 33 -14.94 -9.92 -13.53
CA ASP A 33 -14.03 -8.79 -13.77
C ASP A 33 -12.87 -9.12 -14.71
N THR A 34 -13.19 -9.38 -15.98
CA THR A 34 -12.22 -9.26 -17.09
C THR A 34 -12.50 -8.00 -17.90
N LYS A 35 -12.30 -6.83 -17.28
CA LYS A 35 -12.16 -5.58 -18.03
C LYS A 35 -10.70 -5.44 -18.48
N THR A 36 -10.45 -5.87 -19.71
CA THR A 36 -9.25 -5.52 -20.47
C THR A 36 -9.15 -4.00 -20.59
N VAL A 37 -8.25 -3.38 -19.81
CA VAL A 37 -7.94 -1.96 -19.91
C VAL A 37 -6.98 -1.78 -21.09
N VAL A 38 -7.45 -1.10 -22.13
CA VAL A 38 -6.65 -0.65 -23.28
C VAL A 38 -5.76 0.50 -22.79
N THR A 39 -4.45 0.28 -22.82
CA THR A 39 -3.45 1.31 -22.54
C THR A 39 -3.26 2.15 -23.80
N GLU A 40 -3.88 3.33 -23.87
CA GLU A 40 -3.50 4.34 -24.86
C GLU A 40 -2.24 5.07 -24.37
N THR A 41 -1.12 4.81 -25.04
CA THR A 41 0.14 5.52 -24.87
C THR A 41 0.00 6.92 -25.46
N VAL A 42 0.02 7.95 -24.61
CA VAL A 42 0.17 9.35 -25.05
C VAL A 42 1.66 9.70 -25.00
N GLU A 43 2.26 9.93 -26.17
CA GLU A 43 3.63 10.41 -26.30
C GLU A 43 3.78 11.83 -25.73
N PRO A 44 4.85 12.15 -24.99
CA PRO A 44 5.10 13.53 -24.57
C PRO A 44 5.59 14.36 -25.76
N MET A 45 4.72 15.26 -26.22
CA MET A 45 5.01 16.28 -27.22
C MET A 45 6.12 17.22 -26.73
N LYS A 46 7.24 17.20 -27.45
CA LYS A 46 8.33 18.17 -27.36
C LYS A 46 7.76 19.55 -27.74
N THR A 47 7.92 20.57 -26.91
CA THR A 47 7.69 21.96 -27.34
C THR A 47 8.76 22.90 -26.79
N GLU A 48 9.16 23.80 -27.68
CA GLU A 48 10.38 24.56 -27.76
C GLU A 48 10.48 25.75 -26.78
N GLN A 49 11.73 26.18 -26.59
CA GLN A 49 12.12 27.50 -26.11
C GLN A 49 11.43 28.64 -26.88
N VAL A 50 10.89 29.66 -26.20
CA VAL A 50 10.82 31.07 -26.65
C VAL A 50 10.68 31.96 -25.38
N THR A 51 11.74 32.64 -24.91
CA THR A 51 12.15 34.05 -25.18
C THR A 51 11.38 35.13 -24.40
N THR A 52 12.09 35.73 -23.43
CA THR A 52 12.09 37.12 -22.89
C THR A 52 10.84 38.02 -22.96
N THR A 53 10.51 38.69 -21.84
CA THR A 53 10.55 40.18 -21.65
C THR A 53 10.35 40.49 -20.14
N PRO A 54 11.06 41.47 -19.53
CA PRO A 54 11.07 41.68 -18.08
C PRO A 54 9.97 42.65 -17.63
N VAL A 55 9.32 42.35 -16.50
CA VAL A 55 8.54 43.34 -15.75
C VAL A 55 9.27 43.60 -14.44
N ALA A 56 9.86 44.79 -14.35
CA ALA A 56 10.44 45.30 -13.13
C ALA A 56 9.35 45.44 -12.06
N THR A 57 9.50 44.71 -10.95
CA THR A 57 8.88 45.05 -9.67
C THR A 57 9.99 45.05 -8.65
N THR A 58 10.30 46.23 -8.13
CA THR A 58 11.23 46.44 -7.03
C THR A 58 10.68 45.72 -5.80
N LEU A 59 11.28 44.58 -5.46
CA LEU A 59 11.10 43.93 -4.18
C LEU A 59 12.44 43.92 -3.47
N VAL A 60 12.41 44.42 -2.24
CA VAL A 60 13.49 44.50 -1.26
C VAL A 60 14.37 43.24 -1.32
N PRO A 61 15.71 43.34 -1.39
CA PRO A 61 16.55 42.18 -1.25
C PRO A 61 16.48 41.74 0.22
N THR A 62 15.53 40.87 0.54
CA THR A 62 15.73 39.94 1.64
C THR A 62 16.94 39.12 1.20
N VAL A 63 18.10 39.44 1.76
CA VAL A 63 19.26 38.55 1.72
C VAL A 63 18.81 37.31 2.46
N VAL A 64 18.23 36.37 1.72
CA VAL A 64 18.09 35.00 2.17
C VAL A 64 19.53 34.53 2.26
N ASP A 65 20.03 34.39 3.48
CA ASP A 65 21.26 33.67 3.75
C ASP A 65 21.00 32.25 3.24
N TYR A 66 21.43 31.99 2.01
CA TYR A 66 21.39 30.65 1.45
C TYR A 66 22.50 29.90 2.17
N ASP A 67 22.16 29.27 3.30
CA ASP A 67 22.94 28.14 3.80
C ASP A 67 23.17 27.21 2.60
N GLU A 68 24.43 27.08 2.17
CA GLU A 68 24.78 26.16 1.09
C GLU A 68 24.19 24.79 1.48
N PRO A 69 23.37 24.16 0.61
CA PRO A 69 22.82 22.86 0.92
C PRO A 69 24.00 21.93 1.16
N ALA A 70 24.02 21.30 2.33
CA ALA A 70 25.05 20.34 2.71
C ALA A 70 25.34 19.40 1.53
N PRO A 71 26.63 19.10 1.24
CA PRO A 71 27.00 18.30 0.09
C PRO A 71 26.19 17.00 0.07
N TYR A 72 25.52 16.73 -1.06
CA TYR A 72 24.71 15.53 -1.22
C TYR A 72 25.58 14.29 -1.06
N LEU A 73 25.53 13.68 0.14
CA LEU A 73 26.14 12.40 0.39
C LEU A 73 25.29 11.35 -0.33
N ALA A 74 25.87 10.68 -1.32
CA ALA A 74 25.19 9.57 -1.97
C ALA A 74 24.82 8.53 -0.90
N PRO A 75 23.56 8.07 -0.84
CA PRO A 75 23.12 7.12 0.19
C PRO A 75 23.98 5.86 0.12
N THR A 76 24.35 5.34 1.29
CA THR A 76 25.14 4.11 1.41
C THR A 76 24.34 2.93 0.84
N VAL A 77 25.00 1.81 0.56
CA VAL A 77 24.31 0.62 0.03
C VAL A 77 23.20 0.16 0.98
N GLU A 78 23.45 0.22 2.29
CA GLU A 78 22.48 -0.14 3.33
C GLU A 78 21.27 0.81 3.35
N ASP A 79 21.49 2.12 3.19
CA ASP A 79 20.40 3.10 3.15
C ASP A 79 19.51 2.89 1.92
N ARG A 80 20.10 2.51 0.78
CA ARG A 80 19.35 2.21 -0.45
C ARG A 80 18.45 1.00 -0.29
N GLU A 81 18.89 -0.02 0.44
CA GLU A 81 18.07 -1.21 0.73
C GLU A 81 16.89 -0.84 1.63
N LYS A 82 17.13 -0.10 2.73
CA LYS A 82 16.06 0.37 3.62
C LYS A 82 15.04 1.24 2.89
N LEU A 83 15.50 2.16 2.03
CA LEU A 83 14.61 3.00 1.22
C LEU A 83 13.77 2.16 0.24
N ARG A 84 14.36 1.12 -0.34
CA ARG A 84 13.65 0.20 -1.24
C ARG A 84 12.59 -0.61 -0.49
N GLU A 85 12.90 -1.12 0.69
CA GLU A 85 11.95 -1.87 1.52
C GLU A 85 10.79 -0.98 1.99
N GLN A 86 11.09 0.26 2.37
CA GLN A 86 10.09 1.27 2.69
C GLN A 86 9.22 1.59 1.46
N ALA A 87 9.80 1.75 0.28
CA ALA A 87 9.03 1.99 -0.95
C ALA A 87 8.10 0.81 -1.28
N VAL A 88 8.58 -0.43 -1.14
CA VAL A 88 7.78 -1.63 -1.40
C VAL A 88 6.65 -1.77 -0.38
N SER A 89 6.90 -1.52 0.90
CA SER A 89 5.86 -1.57 1.93
C SER A 89 4.81 -0.48 1.73
N LYS A 90 5.23 0.77 1.45
CA LYS A 90 4.32 1.88 1.11
C LYS A 90 3.43 1.54 -0.08
N MET A 91 3.99 0.96 -1.15
CA MET A 91 3.20 0.52 -2.31
C MET A 91 2.15 -0.54 -1.92
N LYS A 92 2.52 -1.52 -1.09
CA LYS A 92 1.55 -2.53 -0.63
C LYS A 92 0.44 -1.91 0.19
N PHE A 93 0.75 -0.94 1.04
CA PHE A 93 -0.25 -0.26 1.86
C PHE A 93 -1.16 0.64 1.04
N SER A 94 -0.65 1.35 0.02
CA SER A 94 -1.52 2.15 -0.84
C SER A 94 -2.51 1.33 -1.65
N MET A 95 -2.12 0.12 -2.05
CA MET A 95 -3.03 -0.81 -2.72
C MET A 95 -4.07 -1.40 -1.75
N ARG A 96 -3.69 -1.68 -0.50
CA ARG A 96 -4.54 -2.38 0.47
C ARG A 96 -5.46 -1.42 1.25
N TYR A 97 -4.99 -0.21 1.49
CA TYR A 97 -5.63 0.82 2.31
C TYR A 97 -5.75 2.11 1.49
N PRO A 98 -6.70 2.17 0.54
CA PRO A 98 -6.87 3.32 -0.36
C PRO A 98 -7.42 4.57 0.35
N SER A 99 -7.89 4.44 1.60
CA SER A 99 -8.42 5.52 2.41
C SER A 99 -7.88 5.47 3.83
N LEU A 100 -7.90 6.62 4.52
CA LEU A 100 -7.50 6.73 5.93
C LEU A 100 -8.30 5.79 6.83
N GLU A 101 -9.63 5.72 6.66
CA GLU A 101 -10.48 4.84 7.46
C GLU A 101 -10.11 3.36 7.31
N SER A 102 -9.78 2.95 6.08
CA SER A 102 -9.28 1.60 5.78
C SER A 102 -7.94 1.34 6.46
N ALA A 103 -7.03 2.31 6.43
CA ALA A 103 -5.73 2.23 7.11
C ALA A 103 -5.89 2.15 8.63
N MET A 104 -6.78 2.93 9.23
CA MET A 104 -7.09 2.89 10.67
C MET A 104 -7.68 1.54 11.09
N THR A 105 -8.60 0.99 10.30
CA THR A 105 -9.18 -0.33 10.55
C THR A 105 -8.13 -1.43 10.42
N GLY A 106 -7.25 -1.33 9.41
CA GLY A 106 -6.11 -2.21 9.24
C GLY A 106 -5.14 -2.15 10.41
N LEU A 107 -4.84 -0.95 10.91
CA LEU A 107 -3.96 -0.74 12.05
C LEU A 107 -4.51 -1.40 13.31
N LYS A 108 -5.80 -1.19 13.61
CA LYS A 108 -6.51 -1.90 14.71
C LYS A 108 -6.39 -3.41 14.60
N GLN A 109 -6.58 -3.96 13.40
CA GLN A 109 -6.49 -5.39 13.17
C GLN A 109 -5.05 -5.91 13.31
N LEU A 110 -4.05 -5.18 12.84
CA LEU A 110 -2.64 -5.56 12.97
C LEU A 110 -2.19 -5.60 14.43
N ARG A 111 -2.59 -4.61 15.23
CA ARG A 111 -2.35 -4.58 16.68
C ARG A 111 -3.06 -5.72 17.41
N ALA A 112 -4.33 -5.96 17.08
CA ALA A 112 -5.07 -7.09 17.65
C ALA A 112 -4.44 -8.46 17.33
N ASN A 113 -3.72 -8.55 16.21
CA ASN A 113 -3.01 -9.76 15.77
C ASN A 113 -1.55 -9.82 16.25
N GLY A 114 -1.04 -8.82 16.98
CA GLY A 114 0.35 -8.75 17.45
C GLY A 114 1.39 -8.54 16.34
N ASN A 115 1.01 -7.95 15.21
CA ASN A 115 1.93 -7.66 14.11
C ASN A 115 2.48 -6.23 14.21
N ASP A 116 3.24 -5.95 15.27
CA ASP A 116 3.68 -4.58 15.60
C ASP A 116 4.59 -3.98 14.52
N GLU A 117 5.49 -4.77 13.93
CA GLU A 117 6.38 -4.29 12.85
C GLU A 117 5.59 -3.82 11.61
N ILE A 118 4.50 -4.52 11.27
CA ILE A 118 3.65 -4.14 10.14
C ILE A 118 2.79 -2.93 10.53
N ALA A 119 2.35 -2.86 11.79
CA ALA A 119 1.62 -1.72 12.32
C ALA A 119 2.46 -0.44 12.30
N GLU A 120 3.71 -0.48 12.72
CA GLU A 120 4.65 0.66 12.64
C GLU A 120 4.86 1.14 11.20
N ASN A 121 5.04 0.20 10.27
CA ASN A 121 5.20 0.56 8.86
C ASN A 121 3.92 1.16 8.27
N LEU A 122 2.74 0.72 8.73
CA LEU A 122 1.46 1.30 8.35
C LEU A 122 1.26 2.70 8.95
N ILE A 123 1.69 2.93 10.20
CA ILE A 123 1.70 4.26 10.85
C ILE A 123 2.53 5.24 10.02
N ARG A 124 3.76 4.89 9.67
CA ARG A 124 4.63 5.73 8.82
C ARG A 124 4.01 6.02 7.46
N TYR A 125 3.29 5.05 6.88
CA TYR A 125 2.55 5.25 5.64
C TYR A 125 1.40 6.25 5.82
N ILE A 126 0.65 6.16 6.92
CA ILE A 126 -0.44 7.09 7.22
C ILE A 126 0.10 8.50 7.42
N GLU A 127 1.19 8.67 8.17
CA GLU A 127 1.82 9.98 8.41
C GLU A 127 2.30 10.64 7.11
N ASP A 128 2.78 9.85 6.15
CA ASP A 128 3.28 10.33 4.85
C ASP A 128 2.15 10.74 3.89
N ILE A 129 1.06 9.95 3.84
CA ILE A 129 -0.05 10.18 2.90
C ILE A 129 -1.11 11.12 3.48
N TYR A 130 -1.31 11.10 4.79
CA TYR A 130 -2.35 11.86 5.51
C TYR A 130 -1.73 12.72 6.63
N PRO A 131 -0.86 13.70 6.30
CA PRO A 131 -0.10 14.46 7.30
C PRO A 131 -0.96 15.37 8.19
N ASN A 132 -2.21 15.65 7.79
CA ASN A 132 -3.12 16.49 8.55
C ASN A 132 -4.03 15.69 9.49
N ASP A 133 -4.03 14.37 9.38
CA ASP A 133 -4.92 13.50 10.15
C ASP A 133 -4.15 12.90 11.33
N THR A 134 -4.75 12.98 12.53
CA THR A 134 -4.12 12.48 13.76
C THR A 134 -4.49 11.02 13.98
N ILE A 135 -3.48 10.16 14.12
CA ILE A 135 -3.68 8.75 14.50
C ILE A 135 -4.10 8.71 15.98
N PRO A 136 -5.19 8.02 16.35
CA PRO A 136 -5.62 7.87 17.73
C PRO A 136 -4.50 7.25 18.59
N VAL A 137 -4.26 7.81 19.79
CA VAL A 137 -3.16 7.41 20.69
C VAL A 137 -3.28 5.93 21.10
N ASP A 138 -4.51 5.42 21.18
CA ASP A 138 -4.85 4.02 21.41
C ASP A 138 -4.31 3.05 20.35
N LEU A 139 -3.84 3.53 19.21
CA LEU A 139 -3.25 2.71 18.14
C LEU A 139 -1.73 2.89 18.01
N LEU A 140 -1.16 3.82 18.76
CA LEU A 140 0.27 4.14 18.76
C LEU A 140 1.07 3.35 19.81
N ASP A 141 0.42 2.84 20.86
CA ASP A 141 0.99 1.91 21.86
C ASP A 141 1.08 0.47 21.31
#